data_AF-A0A2V9Z8B1-F1
#
_entry.id   AF-A0A2V9Z8B1-F1
#
_cell.length_a   1.000
_cell.length_b   1.000
_cell.length_c   1.000
_cell.angle_alpha   90.00
_cell.angle_beta   90.00
_cell.angle_gamma   90.00
#
_symmetry.space_group_name_H-M   'P 1'
#
loop_
_entity.id
_entity.type
_entity.pdbx_description
1 polymer ?
#
loop_
_entity_poly.entity_id
_entity_poly.type
_entity_poly.pdbx_seq_one_letter_code
_entity_poly.pdbx_strand_id
1 'polypeptide(L)'
;KPTQEGQYRHFKSIAEAVDKPLILYNVPGRTGANIEPSTLARLAEVPNIVGVKEASGNMSQIADVFHAVPEHFLVFSGDDAITLPVIALGGAGIISVASNEIPHEMAEMTRAALNNDWDTARKLQRKYVPLMQANFLESNPLPVKAVLAMMGKIEEVYRLPLLPMKRDTRSRLQRVATEAGVVAKPAAAESQVPDFYIYENWHAGPHKAVLHRGTCSQCSHGKGRPAGHDVNHARWHGPYAALSEAREASQHMQGVLIRSECKCI
;
A
#
# COMPACT_ATOMS: atom_id res chain seq x y z
N LYS A 1 17.18 -14.46 25.01
CA LYS A 1 16.11 -14.17 26.00
C LYS A 1 16.74 -14.02 27.39
N PRO A 2 17.45 -12.91 27.67
CA PRO A 2 18.07 -12.67 28.98
C PRO A 2 17.02 -12.47 30.09
N THR A 3 17.41 -12.72 31.35
CA THR A 3 16.59 -12.37 32.53
C THR A 3 16.50 -10.85 32.69
N GLN A 4 15.56 -10.36 33.53
CA GLN A 4 15.45 -8.93 33.83
C GLN A 4 16.76 -8.32 34.36
N GLU A 5 17.45 -9.02 35.28
CA GLU A 5 18.75 -8.58 35.79
C GLU A 5 19.84 -8.60 34.69
N GLY A 6 19.80 -9.59 33.79
CA GLY A 6 20.68 -9.62 32.62
C GLY A 6 20.47 -8.43 31.70
N GLN A 7 19.21 -8.02 31.47
CA GLN A 7 18.87 -6.83 30.69
C GLN A 7 19.37 -5.55 31.38
N TYR A 8 19.14 -5.42 32.69
CA TYR A 8 19.64 -4.29 33.48
C TYR A 8 21.17 -4.13 33.35
N ARG A 9 21.92 -5.20 33.63
CA ARG A 9 23.40 -5.16 33.56
C ARG A 9 23.89 -4.86 32.16
N HIS A 10 23.27 -5.46 31.14
CA HIS A 10 23.62 -5.23 29.75
C HIS A 10 23.53 -3.74 29.38
N PHE A 11 22.38 -3.11 29.62
CA PHE A 11 22.18 -1.71 29.26
C PHE A 11 23.00 -0.76 30.14
N LYS A 12 23.12 -1.04 31.44
CA LYS A 12 23.99 -0.27 32.34
C LYS A 12 25.44 -0.28 31.88
N SER A 13 26.00 -1.44 31.55
CA SER A 13 27.38 -1.52 31.08
C SER A 13 27.62 -0.79 29.76
N ILE A 14 26.63 -0.75 28.85
CA ILE A 14 26.72 0.07 27.63
C ILE A 14 26.68 1.56 28.00
N ALA A 15 25.74 1.97 28.87
CA ALA A 15 25.57 3.35 29.31
C ALA A 15 26.81 3.94 29.99
N GLU A 16 27.55 3.12 30.75
CA GLU A 16 28.80 3.50 31.42
C GLU A 16 30.01 3.54 30.46
N ALA A 17 29.93 2.90 29.29
CA ALA A 17 31.03 2.78 28.35
C ALA A 17 31.03 3.85 27.24
N VAL A 18 29.98 4.66 27.13
CA VAL A 18 29.83 5.67 26.07
C VAL A 18 29.32 6.99 26.63
N ASP A 19 29.75 8.11 26.04
CA ASP A 19 29.34 9.46 26.45
C ASP A 19 28.10 9.99 25.69
N LYS A 20 27.36 9.10 25.01
CA LYS A 20 26.18 9.47 24.20
C LYS A 20 24.89 9.08 24.91
N PRO A 21 23.87 9.97 24.93
CA PRO A 21 22.54 9.64 25.44
C PRO A 21 21.96 8.40 24.78
N LEU A 22 21.41 7.50 25.60
CA LEU A 22 20.82 6.25 25.16
C LEU A 22 19.30 6.26 25.29
N ILE A 23 18.64 5.83 24.24
CA ILE A 23 17.21 5.49 24.26
C ILE A 23 17.11 3.98 24.14
N LEU A 24 16.52 3.35 25.15
CA LEU A 24 16.26 1.91 25.15
C LEU A 24 15.21 1.56 24.09
N TYR A 25 15.18 0.32 23.63
CA TYR A 25 14.16 -0.15 22.69
C TYR A 25 13.52 -1.43 23.19
N ASN A 26 12.28 -1.35 23.67
CA ASN A 26 11.51 -2.51 24.07
C ASN A 26 10.59 -2.96 22.93
N VAL A 27 10.85 -4.14 22.34
CA VAL A 27 10.05 -4.71 21.24
C VAL A 27 9.96 -6.24 21.36
N PRO A 28 9.25 -6.76 22.36
CA PRO A 28 9.23 -8.19 22.69
C PRO A 28 8.83 -9.08 21.51
N GLY A 29 7.95 -8.60 20.62
CA GLY A 29 7.56 -9.32 19.40
C GLY A 29 8.71 -9.60 18.41
N ARG A 30 9.86 -8.92 18.53
CA ARG A 30 11.05 -9.12 17.69
C ARG A 30 12.23 -9.70 18.45
N THR A 31 12.41 -9.33 19.72
CA THR A 31 13.54 -9.79 20.55
C THR A 31 13.25 -11.10 21.28
N GLY A 32 11.96 -11.45 21.44
CA GLY A 32 11.52 -12.59 22.24
C GLY A 32 11.71 -12.40 23.75
N ALA A 33 11.98 -11.18 24.22
CA ALA A 33 12.11 -10.81 25.62
C ALA A 33 11.56 -9.39 25.86
N ASN A 34 10.87 -9.19 26.97
CA ASN A 34 10.29 -7.91 27.38
C ASN A 34 11.15 -7.26 28.47
N ILE A 35 11.35 -5.95 28.39
CA ILE A 35 11.84 -5.13 29.50
C ILE A 35 10.63 -4.80 30.37
N GLU A 36 10.60 -5.31 31.59
CA GLU A 36 9.49 -5.03 32.53
C GLU A 36 9.56 -3.58 33.06
N PRO A 37 8.43 -2.95 33.41
CA PRO A 37 8.40 -1.59 33.97
C PRO A 37 9.34 -1.39 35.17
N SER A 38 9.46 -2.38 36.05
CA SER A 38 10.37 -2.34 37.20
C SER A 38 11.85 -2.32 36.82
N THR A 39 12.24 -3.06 35.78
CA THR A 39 13.60 -3.03 35.22
C THR A 39 13.86 -1.70 34.54
N LEU A 40 12.87 -1.18 33.80
CA LEU A 40 12.97 0.10 33.13
C LEU A 40 13.13 1.25 34.13
N ALA A 41 12.40 1.24 35.25
CA ALA A 41 12.55 2.21 36.34
C ALA A 41 13.98 2.24 36.88
N ARG A 42 14.58 1.07 37.13
CA ARG A 42 16.00 0.98 37.55
C ARG A 42 16.97 1.51 36.51
N LEU A 43 16.66 1.34 35.21
CA LEU A 43 17.49 1.82 34.12
C LEU A 43 17.34 3.33 33.90
N ALA A 44 16.18 3.90 34.21
CA ALA A 44 15.93 5.34 34.11
C ALA A 44 16.80 6.16 35.10
N GLU A 45 17.23 5.56 36.21
CA GLU A 45 18.16 6.16 37.17
C GLU A 45 19.62 6.16 36.69
N VAL A 46 19.93 5.53 35.55
CA VAL A 46 21.30 5.53 34.99
C VAL A 46 21.49 6.83 34.19
N PRO A 47 22.44 7.72 34.54
CA PRO A 47 22.49 9.10 34.01
C PRO A 47 22.51 9.24 32.49
N ASN A 48 23.03 8.24 31.77
CA ASN A 48 23.17 8.27 30.32
C ASN A 48 21.99 7.60 29.57
N ILE A 49 21.01 7.02 30.29
CA ILE A 49 19.81 6.44 29.70
C ILE A 49 18.67 7.45 29.84
N VAL A 50 18.30 8.08 28.74
CA VAL A 50 17.39 9.23 28.73
C VAL A 50 15.96 8.90 28.34
N GLY A 51 15.70 7.67 27.86
CA GLY A 51 14.36 7.28 27.46
C GLY A 51 14.22 5.86 26.96
N VAL A 52 13.01 5.55 26.49
CA VAL A 52 12.64 4.29 25.87
C VAL A 52 11.77 4.51 24.64
N LYS A 53 12.02 3.73 23.59
CA LYS A 53 11.06 3.43 22.53
C LYS A 53 10.24 2.22 22.97
N GLU A 54 8.99 2.44 23.32
CA GLU A 54 8.08 1.37 23.76
C GLU A 54 7.27 0.85 22.56
N ALA A 55 7.58 -0.36 22.10
CA ALA A 55 6.92 -1.04 20.98
C ALA A 55 6.37 -2.42 21.39
N SER A 56 5.92 -2.55 22.64
CA SER A 56 5.23 -3.76 23.10
C SER A 56 3.81 -3.87 22.52
N GLY A 57 3.20 -2.75 22.15
CA GLY A 57 1.79 -2.67 21.76
C GLY A 57 0.81 -2.87 22.92
N ASN A 58 1.31 -2.97 24.16
CA ASN A 58 0.50 -3.22 25.35
C ASN A 58 0.27 -1.90 26.11
N MET A 59 -0.90 -1.31 25.95
CA MET A 59 -1.25 -0.05 26.60
C MET A 59 -1.25 -0.11 28.14
N SER A 60 -1.57 -1.26 28.74
CA SER A 60 -1.49 -1.42 30.19
C SER A 60 -0.04 -1.33 30.66
N GLN A 61 0.89 -2.04 30.00
CA GLN A 61 2.31 -1.93 30.31
C GLN A 61 2.84 -0.52 30.08
N ILE A 62 2.43 0.15 29.00
CA ILE A 62 2.84 1.53 28.74
C ILE A 62 2.37 2.46 29.87
N ALA A 63 1.14 2.29 30.36
CA ALA A 63 0.66 3.03 31.52
C ALA A 63 1.49 2.74 32.78
N ASP A 64 1.83 1.47 33.03
CA ASP A 64 2.70 1.08 34.16
C ASP A 64 4.10 1.69 34.03
N VAL A 65 4.64 1.79 32.82
CA VAL A 65 5.92 2.47 32.55
C VAL A 65 5.85 3.92 32.99
N PHE A 66 4.82 4.67 32.59
CA PHE A 66 4.66 6.08 33.00
C PHE A 66 4.52 6.26 34.52
N HIS A 67 4.02 5.27 35.25
CA HIS A 67 3.96 5.30 36.72
C HIS A 67 5.28 4.94 37.39
N ALA A 68 6.12 4.14 36.71
CA ALA A 68 7.33 3.58 37.29
C ALA A 68 8.59 4.43 37.02
N VAL A 69 8.65 5.13 35.89
CA VAL A 69 9.82 5.94 35.50
C VAL A 69 9.70 7.38 36.01
N PRO A 70 10.82 8.08 36.26
CA PRO A 70 10.82 9.50 36.60
C PRO A 70 10.21 10.38 35.49
N GLU A 71 9.61 11.52 35.85
CA GLU A 71 8.96 12.45 34.89
C GLU A 71 9.89 12.95 33.78
N HIS A 72 11.20 13.05 34.04
CA HIS A 72 12.19 13.50 33.06
C HIS A 72 12.58 12.40 32.05
N PHE A 73 12.17 11.15 32.27
CA PHE A 73 12.50 10.03 31.41
C PHE A 73 11.58 10.00 30.18
N LEU A 74 12.16 10.02 28.98
CA LEU A 74 11.39 10.18 27.75
C LEU A 74 10.80 8.84 27.29
N VAL A 75 9.48 8.74 27.19
CA VAL A 75 8.79 7.57 26.62
C VAL A 75 8.29 7.90 25.22
N PHE A 76 8.82 7.22 24.21
CA PHE A 76 8.42 7.36 22.82
C PHE A 76 7.57 6.16 22.39
N SER A 77 6.49 6.44 21.65
CA SER A 77 5.77 5.39 20.94
C SER A 77 6.68 4.72 19.91
N GLY A 78 6.67 3.39 19.89
CA GLY A 78 7.33 2.60 18.87
C GLY A 78 6.40 2.02 17.80
N ASP A 79 5.10 2.31 17.89
CA ASP A 79 4.08 1.88 16.94
C ASP A 79 3.23 3.10 16.48
N ASP A 80 3.21 3.33 15.17
CA ASP A 80 2.51 4.45 14.55
C ASP A 80 1.02 4.49 14.94
N ALA A 81 0.34 3.34 14.98
CA ALA A 81 -1.11 3.28 15.17
C ALA A 81 -1.58 3.61 16.60
N ILE A 82 -0.68 3.57 17.59
CA ILE A 82 -0.99 3.86 19.01
C ILE A 82 -0.31 5.12 19.53
N THR A 83 0.23 5.96 18.64
CA THR A 83 0.98 7.15 19.07
C THR A 83 0.14 8.14 19.87
N LEU A 84 -1.12 8.37 19.47
CA LEU A 84 -2.01 9.27 20.21
C LEU A 84 -2.25 8.84 21.66
N PRO A 85 -2.67 7.59 21.97
CA PRO A 85 -2.84 7.19 23.36
C PRO A 85 -1.53 7.18 24.15
N VAL A 86 -0.37 6.91 23.54
CA VAL A 86 0.93 7.05 24.22
C VAL A 86 1.21 8.50 24.62
N ILE A 87 0.99 9.46 23.71
CA ILE A 87 1.15 10.90 24.01
C ILE A 87 0.15 11.35 25.08
N ALA A 88 -1.09 10.84 25.04
CA ALA A 88 -2.10 11.16 26.05
C ALA A 88 -1.73 10.73 27.47
N LEU A 89 -0.83 9.74 27.62
CA LEU A 89 -0.28 9.28 28.90
C LEU A 89 1.01 10.02 29.32
N GLY A 90 1.47 11.00 28.53
CA GLY A 90 2.70 11.76 28.80
C GLY A 90 3.86 11.42 27.86
N GLY A 91 3.61 10.69 26.77
CA GLY A 91 4.65 10.33 25.80
C GLY A 91 5.27 11.54 25.10
N ALA A 92 6.59 11.47 24.90
CA ALA A 92 7.38 12.54 24.29
C ALA A 92 7.26 12.61 22.76
N GLY A 93 6.66 11.60 22.12
CA GLY A 93 6.48 11.53 20.67
C GLY A 93 6.56 10.09 20.15
N ILE A 94 7.13 9.93 18.96
CA ILE A 94 7.17 8.67 18.22
C ILE A 94 8.51 8.44 17.53
N ILE A 95 8.96 7.18 17.48
CA ILE A 95 9.99 6.71 16.54
C ILE A 95 9.33 5.85 15.45
N SER A 96 9.03 6.51 14.34
CA SER A 96 8.01 6.12 13.34
C SER A 96 8.52 5.30 12.16
N VAL A 97 7.69 4.40 11.63
CA VAL A 97 7.87 3.81 10.29
C VAL A 97 7.19 4.69 9.23
N ALA A 98 5.93 5.06 9.45
CA ALA A 98 5.12 5.83 8.50
C ALA A 98 5.73 7.19 8.12
N SER A 99 6.58 7.77 8.97
CA SER A 99 7.29 9.04 8.68
C SER A 99 8.24 8.96 7.48
N ASN A 100 8.56 7.77 6.98
CA ASN A 100 9.28 7.64 5.72
C ASN A 100 8.42 8.06 4.52
N GLU A 101 7.11 7.79 4.57
CA GLU A 101 6.17 8.01 3.47
C GLU A 101 5.41 9.34 3.61
N ILE A 102 5.04 9.67 4.85
CA ILE A 102 4.23 10.85 5.21
C ILE A 102 4.89 11.68 6.35
N PRO A 103 6.14 12.16 6.17
CA PRO A 103 6.87 12.84 7.24
C PRO A 103 6.15 14.11 7.74
N HIS A 104 5.53 14.88 6.84
CA HIS A 104 4.82 16.10 7.21
C HIS A 104 3.63 15.78 8.12
N GLU A 105 2.79 14.83 7.73
CA GLU A 105 1.56 14.52 8.45
C GLU A 105 1.81 13.78 9.76
N MET A 106 2.84 12.93 9.84
CA MET A 106 3.25 12.34 11.11
C MET A 106 3.78 13.39 12.08
N ALA A 107 4.53 14.39 11.59
CA ALA A 107 5.00 15.50 12.41
C ALA A 107 3.85 16.41 12.87
N GLU A 108 2.91 16.72 11.97
CA GLU A 108 1.71 17.53 12.27
C GLU A 108 0.83 16.84 13.32
N MET A 109 0.53 15.55 13.13
CA MET A 109 -0.26 14.76 14.08
C MET A 109 0.39 14.69 15.45
N THR A 110 1.71 14.43 15.50
CA THR A 110 2.46 14.34 16.75
C THR A 110 2.51 15.68 17.48
N ARG A 111 2.78 16.78 16.76
CA ARG A 111 2.79 18.13 17.34
C ARG A 111 1.42 18.55 17.83
N ALA A 112 0.36 18.26 17.08
CA ALA A 112 -1.01 18.54 17.49
C ALA A 112 -1.34 17.84 18.81
N ALA A 113 -1.01 16.55 18.93
CA ALA A 113 -1.20 15.79 20.17
C ALA A 113 -0.40 16.36 21.35
N LEU A 114 0.89 16.67 21.15
CA LEU A 114 1.75 17.26 22.18
C LEU A 114 1.27 18.66 22.63
N ASN A 115 0.60 19.40 21.76
CA ASN A 115 0.03 20.72 22.04
C ASN A 115 -1.44 20.66 22.52
N ASN A 116 -1.97 19.48 22.85
CA ASN A 116 -3.36 19.25 23.24
C ASN A 116 -4.42 19.60 22.17
N ASP A 117 -4.03 19.75 20.90
CA ASP A 117 -4.95 19.83 19.76
C ASP A 117 -5.36 18.43 19.31
N TRP A 118 -6.26 17.83 20.10
CA TRP A 118 -6.72 16.48 19.87
C TRP A 118 -7.64 16.33 18.66
N ASP A 119 -8.27 17.40 18.20
CA ASP A 119 -9.15 17.35 17.04
C ASP A 119 -8.34 17.18 15.75
N THR A 120 -7.30 17.99 15.57
CA THR A 120 -6.36 17.84 14.46
C THR A 120 -5.65 16.49 14.52
N ALA A 121 -5.15 16.12 15.71
CA ALA A 121 -4.44 14.85 15.90
C ALA A 121 -5.32 13.64 15.52
N ARG A 122 -6.58 13.59 16.00
CA ARG A 122 -7.52 12.51 15.67
C ARG A 122 -7.92 12.50 14.20
N LYS A 123 -8.07 13.66 13.57
CA LYS A 123 -8.39 13.77 12.14
C LYS A 123 -7.27 13.14 11.28
N LEU A 124 -6.02 13.49 11.57
CA LEU A 124 -4.86 12.92 10.88
C LEU A 124 -4.70 11.43 11.16
N GLN A 125 -4.84 11.02 12.42
CA GLN A 125 -4.81 9.60 12.81
C GLN A 125 -5.84 8.78 12.04
N ARG A 126 -7.10 9.23 11.98
CA ARG A 126 -8.17 8.52 11.25
C ARG A 126 -7.85 8.40 9.77
N LYS A 127 -7.26 9.43 9.16
CA LYS A 127 -6.88 9.44 7.75
C LYS A 127 -5.77 8.42 7.47
N TYR A 128 -4.74 8.38 8.31
CA TYR A 128 -3.51 7.64 8.01
C TYR A 128 -3.34 6.31 8.73
N VAL A 129 -4.19 5.98 9.73
CA VAL A 129 -4.12 4.67 10.41
C VAL A 129 -4.20 3.47 9.45
N PRO A 130 -4.94 3.48 8.32
CA PRO A 130 -4.88 2.38 7.36
C PRO A 130 -3.47 2.18 6.78
N LEU A 131 -2.75 3.27 6.45
CA LEU A 131 -1.37 3.21 5.97
C LEU A 131 -0.41 2.72 7.07
N MET A 132 -0.56 3.25 8.29
CA MET A 132 0.23 2.82 9.45
C MET A 132 0.10 1.31 9.68
N GLN A 133 -1.12 0.77 9.63
CA GLN A 133 -1.35 -0.67 9.75
C GLN A 133 -0.86 -1.46 8.52
N ALA A 134 -1.02 -0.89 7.32
CA ALA A 134 -0.55 -1.51 6.09
C ALA A 134 0.98 -1.73 6.09
N ASN A 135 1.72 -0.88 6.79
CA ASN A 135 3.16 -1.00 6.97
C ASN A 135 3.62 -2.26 7.71
N PHE A 136 2.68 -3.01 8.30
CA PHE A 136 2.94 -4.24 9.04
C PHE A 136 2.14 -5.45 8.51
N LEU A 137 1.59 -5.37 7.28
CA LEU A 137 0.97 -6.54 6.62
C LEU A 137 1.95 -7.69 6.40
N GLU A 138 3.21 -7.34 6.17
CA GLU A 138 4.36 -8.24 6.22
C GLU A 138 5.44 -7.60 7.11
N SER A 139 6.52 -8.33 7.38
CA SER A 139 7.57 -7.85 8.28
C SER A 139 8.18 -6.52 7.80
N ASN A 140 8.03 -5.45 8.59
CA ASN A 140 8.80 -4.22 8.39
C ASN A 140 10.31 -4.54 8.29
N PRO A 141 11.05 -4.02 7.28
CA PRO A 141 10.70 -2.90 6.39
C PRO A 141 10.17 -3.25 4.99
N LEU A 142 9.60 -4.43 4.77
CA LEU A 142 9.06 -4.81 3.45
C LEU A 142 8.01 -3.80 2.93
N PRO A 143 6.88 -3.55 3.64
CA PRO A 143 5.85 -2.64 3.13
C PRO A 143 6.33 -1.21 2.89
N VAL A 144 6.98 -0.58 3.87
CA VAL A 144 7.41 0.82 3.77
C VAL A 144 8.40 1.03 2.61
N LYS A 145 9.31 0.08 2.36
CA LYS A 145 10.22 0.16 1.20
C LYS A 145 9.47 -0.03 -0.12
N ALA A 146 8.49 -0.92 -0.17
CA ALA A 146 7.67 -1.09 -1.36
C ALA A 146 6.90 0.19 -1.70
N VAL A 147 6.32 0.89 -0.71
CA VAL A 147 5.65 2.18 -0.95
C VAL A 147 6.65 3.25 -1.36
N LEU A 148 7.80 3.39 -0.68
CA LEU A 148 8.84 4.33 -1.10
C LEU A 148 9.32 4.11 -2.55
N ALA A 149 9.39 2.85 -2.98
CA ALA A 149 9.71 2.52 -4.38
C ALA A 149 8.55 2.90 -5.33
N MET A 150 7.29 2.66 -4.95
CA MET A 150 6.11 3.12 -5.70
C MET A 150 6.05 4.66 -5.79
N MET A 151 6.56 5.36 -4.79
CA MET A 151 6.71 6.83 -4.77
C MET A 151 7.91 7.31 -5.61
N GLY A 152 8.71 6.41 -6.19
CA GLY A 152 9.92 6.74 -6.95
C GLY A 152 11.05 7.32 -6.09
N LYS A 153 11.07 7.05 -4.77
CA LYS A 153 12.07 7.61 -3.84
C LYS A 153 13.30 6.73 -3.67
N ILE A 154 13.17 5.43 -3.88
CA ILE A 154 14.25 4.45 -3.73
C ILE A 154 14.14 3.36 -4.79
N GLU A 155 15.24 2.64 -5.00
CA GLU A 155 15.19 1.32 -5.62
C GLU A 155 14.73 0.26 -4.59
N GLU A 156 13.86 -0.66 -5.03
CA GLU A 156 13.29 -1.68 -4.15
C GLU A 156 14.23 -2.89 -3.97
N VAL A 157 15.31 -2.69 -3.21
CA VAL A 157 16.30 -3.73 -2.94
C VAL A 157 16.16 -4.24 -1.50
N TYR A 158 16.08 -5.55 -1.32
CA TYR A 158 16.13 -6.22 -0.02
C TYR A 158 17.37 -7.10 0.08
N ARG A 159 17.95 -7.19 1.29
CA ARG A 159 19.00 -8.16 1.59
C ARG A 159 18.38 -9.35 2.29
N LEU A 160 18.78 -10.56 1.89
CA LEU A 160 18.38 -11.79 2.58
C LEU A 160 18.69 -11.67 4.09
N PRO A 161 17.80 -12.18 4.97
CA PRO A 161 16.67 -13.07 4.67
C PRO A 161 15.37 -12.37 4.23
N LEU A 162 15.38 -11.04 4.06
CA LEU A 162 14.22 -10.31 3.54
C LEU A 162 14.06 -10.50 2.03
N LEU A 163 12.82 -10.65 1.59
CA LEU A 163 12.44 -10.87 0.20
C LEU A 163 11.43 -9.80 -0.25
N PRO A 164 11.25 -9.59 -1.57
CA PRO A 164 10.13 -8.81 -2.07
C PRO A 164 8.79 -9.32 -1.53
N MET A 165 7.86 -8.40 -1.31
CA MET A 165 6.53 -8.72 -0.79
C MET A 165 5.77 -9.68 -1.70
N LYS A 166 4.88 -10.48 -1.11
CA LYS A 166 3.93 -11.29 -1.87
C LYS A 166 3.05 -10.39 -2.73
N ARG A 167 2.74 -10.83 -3.95
CA ARG A 167 1.97 -10.06 -4.94
C ARG A 167 0.63 -9.57 -4.39
N ASP A 168 -0.10 -10.43 -3.67
CA ASP A 168 -1.42 -10.09 -3.13
C ASP A 168 -1.33 -9.02 -2.03
N THR A 169 -0.36 -9.17 -1.11
CA THR A 169 -0.09 -8.18 -0.06
C THR A 169 0.33 -6.85 -0.66
N ARG A 170 1.22 -6.88 -1.66
CA ARG A 170 1.67 -5.68 -2.39
C ARG A 170 0.51 -4.95 -3.06
N SER A 171 -0.42 -5.68 -3.67
CA SER A 171 -1.62 -5.09 -4.31
C SER A 171 -2.55 -4.44 -3.28
N ARG A 172 -2.70 -5.04 -2.10
CA ARG A 172 -3.45 -4.43 -0.98
C ARG A 172 -2.74 -3.17 -0.47
N LEU A 173 -1.42 -3.22 -0.27
CA LEU A 173 -0.61 -2.09 0.16
C LEU A 173 -0.69 -0.93 -0.82
N GLN A 174 -0.60 -1.20 -2.13
CA GLN A 174 -0.70 -0.17 -3.16
C GLN A 174 -2.05 0.55 -3.15
N ARG A 175 -3.17 -0.16 -2.92
CA ARG A 175 -4.49 0.48 -2.76
C ARG A 175 -4.51 1.42 -1.56
N VAL A 176 -4.03 0.97 -0.40
CA VAL A 176 -3.96 1.80 0.81
C VAL A 176 -3.06 3.02 0.60
N ALA A 177 -1.90 2.85 -0.03
CA ALA A 177 -0.98 3.94 -0.35
C ALA A 177 -1.60 4.96 -1.34
N THR A 178 -2.41 4.49 -2.29
CA THR A 178 -3.17 5.35 -3.21
C THR A 178 -4.26 6.12 -2.48
N GLU A 179 -5.03 5.45 -1.61
CA GLU A 179 -6.09 6.07 -0.80
C GLU A 179 -5.54 7.09 0.21
N ALA A 180 -4.35 6.82 0.75
CA ALA A 180 -3.62 7.76 1.61
C ALA A 180 -3.04 8.96 0.83
N GLY A 181 -3.01 8.91 -0.51
CA GLY A 181 -2.54 9.98 -1.38
C GLY A 181 -1.02 10.04 -1.54
N VAL A 182 -0.27 9.00 -1.14
CA VAL A 182 1.19 8.97 -1.27
C VAL A 182 1.67 8.40 -2.60
N VAL A 183 0.87 7.53 -3.22
CA VAL A 183 1.14 6.96 -4.54
C VAL A 183 0.07 7.43 -5.51
N ALA A 184 0.49 7.82 -6.72
CA ALA A 184 -0.46 8.22 -7.76
C ALA A 184 -1.41 7.06 -8.07
N LYS A 185 -2.71 7.37 -8.21
CA LYS A 185 -3.66 6.39 -8.74
C LYS A 185 -3.13 5.95 -10.10
N PRO A 186 -2.98 4.63 -10.35
CA PRO A 186 -2.63 4.19 -11.69
C PRO A 186 -3.64 4.84 -12.64
N ALA A 187 -3.14 5.51 -13.68
CA ALA A 187 -4.01 5.91 -14.79
C ALA A 187 -4.81 4.66 -15.14
N ALA A 188 -6.14 4.77 -15.19
CA ALA A 188 -6.96 3.65 -15.62
C ALA A 188 -6.34 3.17 -16.92
N ALA A 189 -5.76 1.98 -16.92
CA ALA A 189 -5.23 1.40 -18.14
C ALA A 189 -6.42 1.38 -19.08
N GLU A 190 -6.38 2.19 -20.14
CA GLU A 190 -7.34 2.09 -21.22
C GLU A 190 -7.36 0.62 -21.58
N SER A 191 -8.50 -0.02 -21.37
CA SER A 191 -8.66 -1.43 -21.66
C SER A 191 -8.50 -1.59 -23.17
N GLN A 192 -7.29 -1.89 -23.61
CA GLN A 192 -7.01 -2.40 -24.95
C GLN A 192 -7.58 -3.82 -25.03
N VAL A 193 -8.90 -3.95 -24.98
CA VAL A 193 -9.56 -5.16 -25.44
C VAL A 193 -9.77 -4.95 -26.95
N PRO A 194 -9.02 -5.62 -27.82
CA PRO A 194 -9.18 -5.53 -29.26
C PRO A 194 -10.52 -6.13 -29.67
N ASP A 195 -11.45 -5.31 -30.13
CA ASP A 195 -12.85 -5.70 -30.25
C ASP A 195 -13.48 -5.16 -31.55
N PHE A 196 -12.81 -5.30 -32.70
CA PHE A 196 -13.45 -5.00 -34.00
C PHE A 196 -13.55 -6.26 -34.87
N TYR A 197 -14.69 -6.43 -35.53
CA TYR A 197 -14.99 -7.55 -36.42
C TYR A 197 -15.62 -7.07 -37.71
N ILE A 198 -15.41 -7.80 -38.80
CA ILE A 198 -16.05 -7.52 -40.10
C ILE A 198 -17.01 -8.66 -40.42
N TYR A 199 -18.27 -8.33 -40.68
CA TYR A 199 -19.27 -9.24 -41.20
C TYR A 199 -19.33 -9.13 -42.73
N GLU A 200 -18.85 -10.15 -43.41
CA GLU A 200 -18.90 -10.28 -44.87
C GLU A 200 -20.09 -11.17 -45.26
N ASN A 201 -20.92 -10.72 -46.21
CA ASN A 201 -22.12 -11.45 -46.64
C ASN A 201 -22.34 -11.30 -48.15
N TRP A 202 -22.59 -12.43 -48.82
CA TRP A 202 -22.87 -12.53 -50.25
C TRP A 202 -24.20 -13.24 -50.56
N HIS A 203 -25.08 -13.39 -49.57
CA HIS A 203 -26.43 -13.96 -49.76
C HIS A 203 -27.45 -12.90 -50.21
N ALA A 204 -28.12 -13.15 -51.34
CA ALA A 204 -29.29 -12.44 -51.86
C ALA A 204 -29.15 -10.91 -52.09
N GLY A 205 -27.95 -10.42 -52.45
CA GLY A 205 -27.71 -9.03 -52.81
C GLY A 205 -26.26 -8.77 -53.24
N PRO A 206 -25.87 -7.51 -53.50
CA PRO A 206 -24.46 -7.18 -53.76
C PRO A 206 -23.63 -7.56 -52.54
N HIS A 207 -22.46 -8.16 -52.76
CA HIS A 207 -21.53 -8.60 -51.71
C HIS A 207 -21.15 -7.43 -50.79
N LYS A 208 -21.38 -7.57 -49.47
CA LYS A 208 -21.18 -6.49 -48.49
C LYS A 208 -20.23 -6.89 -47.36
N ALA A 209 -19.51 -5.90 -46.84
CA ALA A 209 -18.75 -5.99 -45.60
C ALA A 209 -19.23 -4.90 -44.62
N VAL A 210 -19.54 -5.29 -43.37
CA VAL A 210 -19.99 -4.37 -42.31
C VAL A 210 -19.06 -4.48 -41.10
N LEU A 211 -18.54 -3.35 -40.62
CA LEU A 211 -17.69 -3.30 -39.43
C LEU A 211 -18.52 -3.23 -38.14
N HIS A 212 -18.08 -3.94 -37.11
CA HIS A 212 -18.74 -4.03 -35.80
C HIS A 212 -17.76 -3.96 -34.64
N ARG A 213 -18.18 -3.36 -33.52
CA ARG A 213 -17.51 -3.45 -32.22
C ARG A 213 -17.89 -4.78 -31.53
N GLY A 214 -16.97 -5.44 -30.84
CA GLY A 214 -17.14 -6.75 -30.20
C GLY A 214 -18.15 -6.74 -29.06
N THR A 215 -18.34 -5.57 -28.44
CA THR A 215 -19.38 -5.30 -27.44
C THR A 215 -20.79 -5.06 -28.03
N CYS A 216 -20.96 -5.10 -29.35
CA CYS A 216 -22.26 -4.88 -29.98
C CYS A 216 -23.25 -6.01 -29.64
N SER A 217 -24.31 -5.69 -28.88
CA SER A 217 -25.35 -6.63 -28.47
C SER A 217 -26.15 -7.22 -29.65
N GLN A 218 -26.20 -6.51 -30.77
CA GLN A 218 -26.80 -6.97 -32.02
C GLN A 218 -25.88 -7.89 -32.83
N CYS A 219 -24.62 -8.10 -32.44
CA CYS A 219 -23.62 -8.72 -33.32
C CYS A 219 -22.62 -9.64 -32.62
N SER A 220 -22.60 -9.70 -31.28
CA SER A 220 -21.59 -10.43 -30.51
C SER A 220 -21.49 -11.89 -30.99
N HIS A 221 -20.31 -12.31 -31.45
CA HIS A 221 -20.00 -13.70 -31.80
C HIS A 221 -20.98 -14.36 -32.78
N GLY A 222 -21.62 -13.58 -33.66
CA GLY A 222 -22.60 -14.09 -34.62
C GLY A 222 -24.00 -14.35 -34.05
N LYS A 223 -24.34 -13.84 -32.86
CA LYS A 223 -25.70 -13.97 -32.28
C LYS A 223 -26.77 -13.13 -32.98
N GLY A 224 -26.40 -12.07 -33.69
CA GLY A 224 -27.34 -11.32 -34.53
C GLY A 224 -27.23 -11.62 -36.01
N ARG A 225 -26.97 -12.90 -36.36
CA ARG A 225 -27.25 -13.36 -37.73
C ARG A 225 -28.74 -13.12 -37.99
N PRO A 226 -29.12 -12.32 -38.99
CA PRO A 226 -30.49 -12.34 -39.48
C PRO A 226 -30.86 -13.78 -39.86
N ALA A 227 -32.10 -14.19 -39.66
CA ALA A 227 -32.55 -15.52 -40.08
C ALA A 227 -32.29 -15.70 -41.59
N GLY A 228 -31.66 -16.81 -42.00
CA GLY A 228 -31.36 -17.13 -43.41
C GLY A 228 -29.88 -17.11 -43.83
N HIS A 229 -28.93 -16.74 -42.94
CA HIS A 229 -27.50 -16.75 -43.28
C HIS A 229 -26.81 -18.06 -42.89
N ASP A 230 -26.58 -18.92 -43.89
CA ASP A 230 -25.71 -20.11 -43.82
C ASP A 230 -24.21 -19.71 -43.80
N VAL A 231 -23.36 -20.53 -43.18
CA VAL A 231 -21.89 -20.39 -43.21
C VAL A 231 -21.31 -20.37 -44.62
N ASN A 232 -22.04 -20.93 -45.59
CA ASN A 232 -21.67 -20.91 -47.00
C ASN A 232 -21.86 -19.54 -47.68
N HIS A 233 -22.56 -18.59 -47.02
CA HIS A 233 -22.93 -17.31 -47.62
C HIS A 233 -22.56 -16.06 -46.80
N ALA A 234 -21.94 -16.24 -45.63
CA ALA A 234 -21.44 -15.14 -44.81
C ALA A 234 -20.30 -15.59 -43.90
N ARG A 235 -19.37 -14.67 -43.60
CA ARG A 235 -18.20 -14.93 -42.75
C ARG A 235 -17.91 -13.75 -41.83
N TRP A 236 -17.43 -14.05 -40.62
CA TRP A 236 -16.85 -13.07 -39.70
C TRP A 236 -15.32 -13.07 -39.80
N HIS A 237 -14.72 -11.88 -39.81
CA HIS A 237 -13.26 -11.67 -39.77
C HIS A 237 -12.87 -10.88 -38.51
N GLY A 238 -11.66 -11.12 -37.99
CA GLY A 238 -11.15 -10.53 -36.75
C GLY A 238 -10.83 -11.57 -35.66
N PRO A 239 -10.62 -11.15 -34.40
CA PRO A 239 -10.69 -9.76 -33.92
C PRO A 239 -9.55 -8.88 -34.47
N TYR A 240 -9.84 -7.61 -34.73
CA TYR A 240 -8.87 -6.57 -35.03
C TYR A 240 -8.67 -5.66 -33.81
N ALA A 241 -7.44 -5.20 -33.60
CA ALA A 241 -7.09 -4.45 -32.40
C ALA A 241 -7.48 -2.98 -32.47
N ALA A 242 -7.48 -2.42 -33.67
CA ALA A 242 -7.91 -1.06 -33.93
C ALA A 242 -8.97 -1.01 -35.04
N LEU A 243 -9.81 0.02 -35.00
CA LEU A 243 -10.79 0.29 -36.06
C LEU A 243 -10.12 0.52 -37.41
N SER A 244 -8.92 1.13 -37.42
CA SER A 244 -8.13 1.36 -38.63
C SER A 244 -7.72 0.06 -39.31
N GLU A 245 -7.30 -0.96 -38.54
CA GLU A 245 -6.93 -2.28 -39.07
C GLU A 245 -8.15 -2.99 -39.68
N ALA A 246 -9.31 -2.92 -39.02
CA ALA A 246 -10.55 -3.47 -39.57
C ALA A 246 -10.99 -2.76 -40.86
N ARG A 247 -10.81 -1.42 -40.94
CA ARG A 247 -11.11 -0.65 -42.16
C ARG A 247 -10.21 -1.06 -43.30
N GLU A 248 -8.90 -1.14 -43.05
CA GLU A 248 -7.92 -1.57 -44.04
C GLU A 248 -8.19 -3.01 -44.51
N ALA A 249 -8.45 -3.94 -43.59
CA ALA A 249 -8.80 -5.31 -43.94
C ALA A 249 -10.08 -5.38 -44.81
N SER A 250 -11.10 -4.56 -44.52
CA SER A 250 -12.32 -4.49 -45.36
C SER A 250 -12.06 -3.97 -46.77
N GLN A 251 -11.08 -3.08 -46.96
CA GLN A 251 -10.71 -2.56 -48.28
C GLN A 251 -10.07 -3.63 -49.16
N HIS A 252 -9.32 -4.54 -48.56
CA HIS A 252 -8.63 -5.64 -49.25
C HIS A 252 -9.54 -6.85 -49.56
N MET A 253 -10.79 -6.88 -49.08
CA MET A 253 -11.74 -7.95 -49.39
C MET A 253 -12.18 -7.91 -50.85
N GLN A 254 -11.94 -9.00 -51.57
CA GLN A 254 -12.24 -9.10 -52.99
C GLN A 254 -13.73 -9.32 -53.23
N GLY A 255 -14.25 -8.67 -54.28
CA GLY A 255 -15.65 -8.81 -54.68
C GLY A 255 -16.66 -8.07 -53.79
N VAL A 256 -16.24 -7.43 -52.69
CA VAL A 256 -17.12 -6.62 -51.83
C VAL A 256 -17.48 -5.31 -52.54
N LEU A 257 -18.77 -5.16 -52.84
CA LEU A 257 -19.35 -4.00 -53.54
C LEU A 257 -19.82 -2.90 -52.58
N ILE A 258 -20.17 -3.26 -51.34
CA ILE A 258 -20.67 -2.31 -50.34
C ILE A 258 -19.88 -2.48 -49.04
N ARG A 259 -19.31 -1.38 -48.55
CA ARG A 259 -18.61 -1.31 -47.25
C ARG A 259 -19.36 -0.32 -46.38
N SER A 260 -19.78 -0.74 -45.20
CA SER A 260 -20.45 0.14 -44.25
C SER A 260 -20.02 -0.13 -42.81
N GLU A 261 -20.33 0.79 -41.92
CA GLU A 261 -20.05 0.65 -40.49
C GLU A 261 -21.38 0.50 -39.75
N CYS A 262 -21.44 -0.42 -38.80
CA CYS A 262 -22.60 -0.53 -37.90
C CYS A 262 -22.67 0.72 -37.01
N LYS A 263 -23.86 1.05 -36.49
CA LYS A 263 -24.04 2.15 -35.53
C LYS A 263 -23.23 1.99 -34.22
N CYS A 264 -22.64 0.81 -33.98
CA CYS A 264 -21.80 0.56 -32.81
C CYS A 264 -20.32 0.95 -33.01
N ILE A 265 -19.94 1.32 -34.24
CA ILE A 265 -18.64 1.89 -34.59
C ILE A 265 -18.69 3.39 -34.33
#